data_AF-A0A387H5E7-F1
#
_entry.id   AF-A0A387H5E7-F1
#
_cell.length_a   1.000
_cell.length_b   1.000
_cell.length_c   1.000
_cell.angle_alpha   90.00
_cell.angle_beta   90.00
_cell.angle_gamma   90.00
#
_symmetry.space_group_name_H-M   'P 1'
#
loop_
_entity.id
_entity.type
_entity.pdbx_description
1 polymer ?
#
loop_
_entity_poly.entity_id
_entity_poly.type
_entity_poly.pdbx_seq_one_letter_code
_entity_poly.pdbx_strand_id
1 'polypeptide(L)'
;MTEYVGKDDPLTILVGNNLGRTTWVSQVPVARLVHSAVIPNEFATPPLPDKGPADSVRQVLYGLVSGARVRRVEEGVSVISEFDSILSFLKPAPKRALRPVLAHIREIIPDNMAIRAERIFWHTRETLGFRVHIPVDYPWRLISGHAEYEACSLALDICNQIVSTKSYPAAEYFPTVQELSAGDLRVWLEALCASHSFTKLAAEFYVGISPEEEREIFLGLAEG
;
A
#
# COMPACT_ATOMS: atom_id res chain seq x y z
N MET A 1 14.35 11.88 31.49
CA MET A 1 13.81 11.12 30.35
C MET A 1 12.97 12.08 29.54
N THR A 2 13.55 12.62 28.48
CA THR A 2 12.91 13.61 27.61
C THR A 2 11.84 12.90 26.79
N GLU A 3 10.58 13.31 26.96
CA GLU A 3 9.47 12.87 26.11
C GLU A 3 9.75 13.31 24.67
N TYR A 4 10.15 12.35 23.83
CA TYR A 4 10.33 12.54 22.41
C TYR A 4 8.96 12.38 21.75
N VAL A 5 8.26 13.49 21.52
CA VAL A 5 7.05 13.53 20.68
C VAL A 5 7.51 13.53 19.22
N GLY A 6 8.00 12.38 18.76
CA GLY A 6 8.50 12.16 17.40
C GLY A 6 7.38 11.69 16.47
N LYS A 7 7.37 12.22 15.24
CA LYS A 7 6.50 11.86 14.12
C LYS A 7 6.79 10.45 13.60
N ASP A 8 6.73 9.43 14.45
CA ASP A 8 7.00 8.04 14.04
C ASP A 8 5.70 7.38 13.58
N ASP A 9 5.72 6.71 12.43
CA ASP A 9 4.54 5.99 11.94
C ASP A 9 4.63 4.50 12.37
N PRO A 10 3.76 4.04 13.30
CA PRO A 10 3.86 2.68 13.84
C PRO A 10 3.50 1.63 12.78
N LEU A 11 4.39 0.68 12.53
CA LEU A 11 4.16 -0.48 11.67
C LEU A 11 4.10 -1.75 12.51
N THR A 12 3.09 -2.58 12.32
CA THR A 12 3.06 -3.91 12.94
C THR A 12 3.74 -4.92 12.03
N ILE A 13 4.75 -5.61 12.52
CA ILE A 13 5.57 -6.54 11.74
C ILE A 13 5.61 -7.92 12.39
N LEU A 14 5.78 -8.93 11.55
CA LEU A 14 6.29 -10.24 11.94
C LEU A 14 7.78 -10.29 11.58
N VAL A 15 8.60 -10.80 12.48
CA VAL A 15 10.05 -10.93 12.27
C VAL A 15 10.37 -12.36 11.86
N GLY A 16 11.04 -12.50 10.71
CA GLY A 16 11.53 -13.76 10.16
C GLY A 16 13.06 -13.84 10.15
N ASN A 17 13.56 -15.05 9.95
CA ASN A 17 14.96 -15.31 9.64
C ASN A 17 15.05 -15.96 8.26
N ASN A 18 15.65 -15.27 7.31
CA ASN A 18 15.90 -15.77 5.96
C ASN A 18 17.41 -15.96 5.79
N LEU A 19 17.88 -17.21 5.87
CA LEU A 19 19.30 -17.58 5.73
C LEU A 19 20.24 -16.76 6.64
N GLY A 20 19.83 -16.52 7.89
CA GLY A 20 20.59 -15.73 8.85
C GLY A 20 20.34 -14.23 8.79
N ARG A 21 19.56 -13.73 7.83
CA ARG A 21 19.14 -12.32 7.73
C ARG A 21 17.78 -12.10 8.38
N THR A 22 17.62 -10.96 9.04
CA THR A 22 16.33 -10.55 9.60
C THR A 22 15.46 -9.99 8.48
N THR A 23 14.24 -10.49 8.34
CA THR A 23 13.23 -9.95 7.41
C THR A 23 11.96 -9.61 8.16
N TRP A 24 11.22 -8.61 7.68
CA TRP A 24 9.93 -8.23 8.26
C TRP A 24 8.81 -8.45 7.27
N VAL A 25 7.67 -8.91 7.77
CA VAL A 25 6.44 -9.01 6.98
C VAL A 25 5.35 -8.19 7.63
N SER A 26 4.62 -7.42 6.83
CA SER A 26 3.53 -6.56 7.31
C SER A 26 2.36 -6.46 6.32
N GLN A 27 1.23 -5.96 6.81
CA GLN A 27 0.10 -5.51 6.03
C GLN A 27 0.04 -3.98 6.11
N VAL A 28 0.38 -3.31 5.03
CA VAL A 28 0.53 -1.85 4.98
C VAL A 28 -0.69 -1.21 4.32
N PRO A 29 -1.32 -0.18 4.91
CA PRO A 29 -2.32 0.62 4.21
C PRO A 29 -1.80 1.15 2.87
N VAL A 30 -2.63 1.10 1.83
CA VAL A 30 -2.24 1.52 0.46
C VAL A 30 -1.72 2.96 0.43
N ALA A 31 -2.36 3.89 1.15
CA ALA A 31 -1.90 5.28 1.21
C ALA A 31 -0.52 5.42 1.86
N ARG A 32 -0.23 4.59 2.88
CA ARG A 32 1.07 4.60 3.54
C ARG A 32 2.16 4.03 2.64
N LEU A 33 1.87 2.95 1.92
CA LEU A 33 2.81 2.41 0.93
C LEU A 33 3.21 3.48 -0.08
N VAL A 34 2.24 4.16 -0.68
CA VAL A 34 2.49 5.20 -1.69
C VAL A 34 3.27 6.39 -1.09
N HIS A 35 3.01 6.75 0.17
CA HIS A 35 3.70 7.85 0.82
C HIS A 35 5.16 7.53 1.19
N SER A 36 5.43 6.30 1.66
CA SER A 36 6.74 5.92 2.23
C SER A 36 7.68 5.27 1.21
N ALA A 37 7.14 4.69 0.13
CA ALA A 37 7.93 3.94 -0.82
C ALA A 37 8.53 4.81 -1.92
N VAL A 38 9.70 4.38 -2.40
CA VAL A 38 10.39 4.97 -3.55
C VAL A 38 10.89 3.87 -4.46
N ILE A 39 10.80 4.08 -5.77
CA ILE A 39 11.46 3.23 -6.76
C ILE A 39 12.85 3.83 -7.01
N PRO A 40 13.94 3.16 -6.62
CA PRO A 40 15.28 3.65 -6.91
C PRO A 40 15.53 3.78 -8.41
N ASN A 41 16.26 4.81 -8.83
CA ASN A 41 16.55 5.06 -10.25
C ASN A 41 17.25 3.87 -10.91
N GLU A 42 18.11 3.17 -10.16
CA GLU A 42 18.81 1.96 -10.62
C GLU A 42 17.88 0.76 -10.86
N PHE A 43 16.67 0.79 -10.32
CA PHE A 43 15.64 -0.24 -10.50
C PHE A 43 14.48 0.26 -11.36
N ALA A 44 14.52 1.52 -11.82
CA ALA A 44 13.49 2.07 -12.67
C ALA A 44 13.47 1.30 -13.99
N THR A 45 12.36 0.59 -14.23
CA THR A 45 12.06 0.04 -15.55
C THR A 45 11.80 1.23 -16.48
N PRO A 46 12.22 1.22 -17.76
CA PRO A 46 11.85 2.27 -18.71
C PRO A 46 10.32 2.46 -18.70
N PRO A 47 9.83 3.70 -18.92
CA PRO A 47 8.40 3.99 -18.84
C PRO A 47 7.64 3.02 -19.73
N LEU A 48 6.65 2.34 -19.15
CA LEU A 48 5.74 1.45 -19.89
C LEU A 48 5.23 2.21 -21.13
N PRO A 49 5.18 1.56 -22.30
CA PRO A 49 4.69 2.22 -23.52
C PRO A 49 3.26 2.72 -23.31
N ASP A 50 2.92 3.83 -23.98
CA ASP A 50 1.70 4.67 -23.95
C ASP A 50 0.32 3.96 -24.14
N LYS A 51 0.20 2.66 -23.86
CA LYS A 51 -1.06 1.93 -23.67
C LYS A 51 -1.03 1.26 -22.30
N GLY A 52 -1.54 2.00 -21.32
CA GLY A 52 -1.06 2.01 -19.94
C GLY A 52 -1.60 0.93 -18.99
N PRO A 53 -1.21 1.01 -17.69
CA PRO A 53 -1.55 0.08 -16.60
C PRO A 53 -3.03 0.11 -16.18
N ALA A 54 -3.95 0.38 -17.12
CA ALA A 54 -5.31 0.75 -16.82
C ALA A 54 -6.07 -0.34 -16.05
N ASP A 55 -5.83 -1.61 -16.36
CA ASP A 55 -6.46 -2.74 -15.67
C ASP A 55 -5.99 -2.85 -14.20
N SER A 56 -4.71 -2.63 -13.92
CA SER A 56 -4.17 -2.64 -12.56
C SER A 56 -4.70 -1.47 -11.74
N VAL A 57 -4.80 -0.28 -12.34
CA VAL A 57 -5.37 0.91 -11.69
C VAL A 57 -6.85 0.68 -11.39
N ARG A 58 -7.63 0.18 -12.36
CA ARG A 58 -9.05 -0.20 -12.14
C ARG A 58 -9.18 -1.26 -11.05
N GLN A 59 -8.28 -2.24 -11.02
CA GLN A 59 -8.24 -3.25 -9.97
C GLN A 59 -8.02 -2.62 -8.60
N VAL A 60 -7.11 -1.66 -8.46
CA VAL A 60 -6.87 -0.95 -7.20
C VAL A 60 -8.10 -0.12 -6.82
N LEU A 61 -8.67 0.66 -7.74
CA LEU A 61 -9.89 1.44 -7.51
C LEU A 61 -11.04 0.54 -7.04
N TYR A 62 -11.24 -0.61 -7.69
CA TYR A 62 -12.22 -1.61 -7.28
C TYR A 62 -11.93 -2.12 -5.86
N GLY A 63 -10.66 -2.42 -5.57
CA GLY A 63 -10.21 -2.87 -4.25
C GLY A 63 -10.46 -1.83 -3.15
N LEU A 64 -10.24 -0.56 -3.42
CA LEU A 64 -10.51 0.54 -2.47
C LEU A 64 -12.00 0.68 -2.17
N VAL A 65 -12.85 0.69 -3.21
CA VAL A 65 -14.31 0.79 -3.06
C VAL A 65 -14.88 -0.45 -2.37
N SER A 66 -14.42 -1.64 -2.78
CA SER A 66 -14.82 -2.91 -2.16
C SER A 66 -14.38 -2.97 -0.69
N GLY A 67 -13.16 -2.54 -0.38
CA GLY A 67 -12.66 -2.44 0.99
C GLY A 67 -13.49 -1.51 1.85
N ALA A 68 -13.86 -0.32 1.34
CA ALA A 68 -14.76 0.59 2.04
C ALA A 68 -16.15 -0.03 2.29
N ARG A 69 -16.70 -0.74 1.30
CA ARG A 69 -17.97 -1.48 1.45
C ARG A 69 -17.89 -2.54 2.55
N VAL A 70 -16.83 -3.33 2.58
CA VAL A 70 -16.60 -4.36 3.62
C VAL A 70 -16.47 -3.72 4.98
N ARG A 71 -15.68 -2.62 5.10
CA ARG A 71 -15.52 -1.88 6.35
C ARG A 71 -16.87 -1.43 6.93
N ARG A 72 -17.79 -0.92 6.10
CA ARG A 72 -19.15 -0.56 6.57
C ARG A 72 -19.89 -1.74 7.18
N VAL A 73 -19.82 -2.90 6.53
CA VAL A 73 -20.46 -4.13 7.01
C VAL A 73 -19.88 -4.54 8.36
N GLU A 74 -18.55 -4.49 8.52
CA GLU A 74 -17.87 -4.79 9.79
C GLU A 74 -18.22 -3.79 10.90
N GLU A 75 -18.41 -2.52 10.56
CA GLU A 75 -18.82 -1.45 11.48
C GLU A 75 -20.35 -1.42 11.74
N GLY A 76 -21.13 -2.32 11.12
CA GLY A 76 -22.59 -2.36 11.27
C GLY A 76 -23.33 -1.19 10.61
N VAL A 77 -22.70 -0.50 9.66
CA VAL A 77 -23.27 0.65 8.93
C VAL A 77 -23.91 0.18 7.63
N SER A 78 -25.09 0.70 7.30
CA SER A 78 -25.81 0.33 6.07
C SER A 78 -25.02 0.66 4.81
N VAL A 79 -24.93 -0.29 3.87
CA VAL A 79 -24.30 -0.08 2.55
C VAL A 79 -25.31 0.60 1.62
N ILE A 80 -24.92 1.74 1.03
CA ILE A 80 -25.75 2.45 0.04
C ILE A 80 -25.59 1.83 -1.36
N SER A 81 -26.60 1.98 -2.22
CA SER A 81 -26.64 1.35 -3.55
C SER A 81 -25.53 1.80 -4.50
N GLU A 82 -24.99 2.99 -4.29
CA GLU A 82 -23.95 3.60 -5.11
C GLU A 82 -22.65 2.80 -5.08
N PHE A 83 -22.38 2.04 -4.00
CA PHE A 83 -21.28 1.08 -3.98
C PHE A 83 -21.41 0.05 -5.09
N ASP A 84 -22.60 -0.53 -5.29
CA ASP A 84 -22.81 -1.58 -6.29
C ASP A 84 -22.75 -0.98 -7.71
N SER A 85 -23.31 0.23 -7.90
CA SER A 85 -23.17 0.99 -9.15
C SER A 85 -21.69 1.24 -9.50
N ILE A 86 -20.89 1.67 -8.52
CA ILE A 86 -19.47 1.96 -8.71
C ILE A 86 -18.65 0.71 -9.02
N LEU A 87 -18.85 -0.35 -8.23
CA LEU A 87 -18.16 -1.62 -8.44
C LEU A 87 -18.52 -2.26 -9.79
N SER A 88 -19.75 -2.08 -10.26
CA SER A 88 -20.20 -2.58 -11.57
C SER A 88 -19.43 -1.93 -12.72
N PHE A 89 -19.24 -0.61 -12.71
CA PHE A 89 -18.52 0.06 -13.81
C PHE A 89 -17.00 -0.16 -13.77
N LEU A 90 -16.41 -0.27 -12.58
CA LEU A 90 -14.97 -0.57 -12.46
C LEU A 90 -14.63 -1.95 -12.99
N LYS A 91 -15.62 -2.86 -13.01
CA LYS A 91 -15.57 -4.27 -13.36
C LYS A 91 -14.63 -5.08 -12.43
N PRO A 92 -15.01 -6.30 -12.05
CA PRO A 92 -14.10 -7.16 -11.31
C PRO A 92 -12.91 -7.54 -12.19
N ALA A 93 -11.70 -7.22 -11.74
CA ALA A 93 -10.48 -7.72 -12.37
C ALA A 93 -10.38 -9.25 -12.22
N PRO A 94 -9.70 -9.97 -13.13
CA PRO A 94 -9.50 -11.42 -13.04
C PRO A 94 -8.79 -11.83 -11.75
N LYS A 95 -7.93 -10.96 -11.23
CA LYS A 95 -7.26 -11.09 -9.92
C LYS A 95 -7.94 -10.16 -8.93
N ARG A 96 -8.26 -10.68 -7.74
CA ARG A 96 -8.89 -9.91 -6.64
C ARG A 96 -7.90 -9.37 -5.61
N ALA A 97 -6.62 -9.70 -5.77
CA ALA A 97 -5.55 -9.26 -4.89
C ALA A 97 -4.35 -8.83 -5.73
N LEU A 98 -3.62 -7.84 -5.22
CA LEU A 98 -2.33 -7.44 -5.75
C LEU A 98 -1.25 -8.38 -5.21
N ARG A 99 -0.14 -8.51 -5.95
CA ARG A 99 1.02 -9.23 -5.45
C ARG A 99 1.66 -8.45 -4.29
N PRO A 100 2.28 -9.13 -3.31
CA PRO A 100 3.06 -8.45 -2.29
C PRO A 100 4.18 -7.60 -2.91
N VAL A 101 4.56 -6.54 -2.22
CA VAL A 101 5.74 -5.73 -2.57
C VAL A 101 6.95 -6.17 -1.75
N LEU A 102 8.13 -5.99 -2.33
CA LEU A 102 9.39 -6.22 -1.65
C LEU A 102 10.16 -4.91 -1.53
N ALA A 103 10.54 -4.55 -0.31
CA ALA A 103 11.25 -3.32 -0.02
C ALA A 103 12.52 -3.55 0.82
N HIS A 104 13.42 -2.58 0.76
CA HIS A 104 14.58 -2.47 1.65
C HIS A 104 14.54 -1.13 2.37
N ILE A 105 14.80 -1.15 3.68
CA ILE A 105 15.01 0.07 4.48
C ILE A 105 16.48 0.07 4.95
N ARG A 106 17.32 0.85 4.28
CA ARG A 106 18.78 0.86 4.46
C ARG A 106 19.21 1.38 5.82
N GLU A 107 18.43 2.31 6.36
CA GLU A 107 18.71 3.02 7.61
C GLU A 107 18.53 2.11 8.83
N ILE A 108 17.85 0.97 8.66
CA ILE A 108 17.59 0.01 9.73
C ILE A 108 18.62 -1.12 9.66
N ILE A 109 19.48 -1.17 10.67
CA ILE A 109 20.50 -2.22 10.84
C ILE A 109 20.09 -3.07 12.04
N PRO A 110 19.96 -4.41 11.91
CA PRO A 110 19.47 -5.29 12.98
C PRO A 110 20.19 -5.16 14.33
N ASP A 111 21.48 -4.81 14.31
CA ASP A 111 22.33 -4.71 15.51
C ASP A 111 22.44 -3.27 16.07
N ASN A 112 21.87 -2.29 15.38
CA ASN A 112 21.86 -0.90 15.83
C ASN A 112 20.43 -0.55 16.25
N MET A 113 20.23 -0.08 17.49
CA MET A 113 18.93 0.37 18.02
C MET A 113 18.49 1.69 17.37
N ALA A 114 18.46 1.76 16.04
CA ALA A 114 18.12 2.95 15.28
C ALA A 114 16.62 3.28 15.36
N ILE A 115 15.78 2.32 15.73
CA ILE A 115 14.33 2.50 15.82
C ILE A 115 13.75 1.93 17.10
N ARG A 116 12.64 2.54 17.57
CA ARG A 116 11.87 2.01 18.69
C ARG A 116 11.02 0.83 18.24
N ALA A 117 11.04 -0.24 19.03
CA ALA A 117 10.21 -1.42 18.82
C ALA A 117 9.55 -1.87 20.12
N GLU A 118 8.25 -2.18 20.04
CA GLU A 118 7.46 -2.72 21.14
C GLU A 118 7.02 -4.14 20.79
N ARG A 119 7.34 -5.10 21.66
CA ARG A 119 6.94 -6.49 21.44
C ARG A 119 5.44 -6.65 21.73
N ILE A 120 4.72 -7.26 20.80
CA ILE A 120 3.30 -7.58 20.94
C ILE A 120 3.20 -9.01 21.47
N PHE A 121 2.61 -9.14 22.66
CA PHE A 121 2.42 -10.42 23.31
C PHE A 121 0.99 -10.92 23.20
N TRP A 122 0.83 -12.23 23.05
CA TRP A 122 -0.42 -12.90 23.35
C TRP A 122 -0.61 -13.04 24.86
N HIS A 123 -1.83 -13.36 25.31
CA HIS A 123 -2.13 -13.52 26.73
C HIS A 123 -1.28 -14.60 27.42
N THR A 124 -0.69 -15.53 26.66
CA THR A 124 0.25 -16.57 27.10
C THR A 124 1.71 -16.12 27.24
N ARG A 125 2.02 -14.84 26.96
CA ARG A 125 3.39 -14.30 26.80
C ARG A 125 4.14 -14.79 25.55
N GLU A 126 3.46 -15.43 24.62
CA GLU A 126 4.01 -15.73 23.29
C GLU A 126 4.13 -14.44 22.47
N THR A 127 5.20 -14.32 21.69
CA THR A 127 5.41 -13.15 20.82
C THR A 127 4.59 -13.32 19.55
N LEU A 128 3.65 -12.42 19.31
CA LEU A 128 2.85 -12.39 18.08
C LEU A 128 3.50 -11.56 16.98
N GLY A 129 4.30 -10.58 17.35
CA GLY A 129 4.93 -9.65 16.42
C GLY A 129 5.51 -8.45 17.16
N PHE A 130 5.85 -7.42 16.42
CA PHE A 130 6.41 -6.19 16.96
C PHE A 130 5.71 -4.99 16.35
N ARG A 131 5.51 -3.94 17.15
CA ARG A 131 5.18 -2.62 16.66
C ARG A 131 6.48 -1.83 16.56
N VAL A 132 6.93 -1.59 15.34
CA VAL A 132 8.13 -0.79 15.06
C VAL A 132 7.74 0.63 14.67
N HIS A 133 8.50 1.60 15.15
CA HIS A 133 8.28 3.01 14.90
C HIS A 133 9.30 3.48 13.89
N ILE A 134 8.89 3.50 12.61
CA ILE A 134 9.78 3.85 11.51
C ILE A 134 9.72 5.37 11.31
N PRO A 135 10.87 6.08 11.31
CA PRO A 135 10.93 7.48 10.96
C PRO A 135 10.39 7.75 9.55
N VAL A 136 9.71 8.88 9.34
CA VAL A 136 9.09 9.24 8.05
C VAL A 136 10.14 9.47 6.95
N ASP A 137 11.35 9.86 7.34
CA ASP A 137 12.49 10.08 6.45
C ASP A 137 13.23 8.80 6.05
N TYR A 138 12.78 7.61 6.49
CA TYR A 138 13.39 6.33 6.11
C TYR A 138 12.62 5.76 4.91
N PRO A 139 13.12 5.94 3.67
CA PRO A 139 12.38 5.56 2.47
C PRO A 139 12.32 4.04 2.33
N TRP A 140 11.16 3.52 1.91
CA TRP A 140 11.02 2.11 1.60
C TRP A 140 11.41 1.89 0.15
N ARG A 141 12.66 1.51 -0.07
CA ARG A 141 13.20 1.33 -1.42
C ARG A 141 12.64 0.05 -2.02
N LEU A 142 11.78 0.18 -3.04
CA LEU A 142 11.14 -0.97 -3.66
C LEU A 142 12.11 -1.74 -4.55
N ILE A 143 12.37 -2.99 -4.15
CA ILE A 143 13.09 -3.98 -4.95
C ILE A 143 12.10 -4.63 -5.95
N SER A 144 10.87 -4.93 -5.53
CA SER A 144 9.85 -5.55 -6.39
C SER A 144 8.45 -5.02 -6.12
N GLY A 145 7.57 -5.21 -7.09
CA GLY A 145 6.19 -4.73 -7.06
C GLY A 145 6.02 -3.28 -7.53
N HIS A 146 6.88 -2.82 -8.44
CA HIS A 146 6.81 -1.46 -9.01
C HIS A 146 5.47 -1.19 -9.69
N ALA A 147 4.97 -2.13 -10.49
CA ALA A 147 3.67 -1.99 -11.18
C ALA A 147 2.51 -1.89 -10.18
N GLU A 148 2.53 -2.66 -9.09
CA GLU A 148 1.55 -2.57 -8.02
C GLU A 148 1.60 -1.21 -7.30
N TYR A 149 2.82 -0.71 -7.02
CA TYR A 149 3.01 0.63 -6.45
C TYR A 149 2.50 1.74 -7.37
N GLU A 150 2.86 1.72 -8.65
CA GLU A 150 2.42 2.73 -9.63
C GLU A 150 0.90 2.72 -9.79
N ALA A 151 0.28 1.54 -9.86
CA ALA A 151 -1.17 1.41 -9.91
C ALA A 151 -1.84 1.94 -8.63
N CYS A 152 -1.24 1.70 -7.45
CA CYS A 152 -1.70 2.29 -6.20
C CYS A 152 -1.58 3.81 -6.17
N SER A 153 -0.44 4.35 -6.62
CA SER A 153 -0.20 5.79 -6.69
C SER A 153 -1.23 6.47 -7.58
N LEU A 154 -1.38 5.99 -8.81
CA LEU A 154 -2.31 6.57 -9.78
C LEU A 154 -3.78 6.42 -9.33
N ALA A 155 -4.14 5.29 -8.71
CA ALA A 155 -5.49 5.10 -8.18
C ALA A 155 -5.81 6.09 -7.03
N LEU A 156 -4.85 6.38 -6.15
CA LEU A 156 -5.02 7.38 -5.10
C LEU A 156 -5.12 8.79 -5.66
N ASP A 157 -4.31 9.13 -6.67
CA ASP A 157 -4.40 10.41 -7.36
C ASP A 157 -5.76 10.60 -8.03
N ILE A 158 -6.29 9.56 -8.68
CA ILE A 158 -7.64 9.55 -9.24
C ILE A 158 -8.70 9.77 -8.15
N CYS A 159 -8.62 9.06 -7.02
CA CYS A 159 -9.56 9.25 -5.90
C CYS A 159 -9.52 10.69 -5.35
N ASN A 160 -8.31 11.23 -5.13
CA ASN A 160 -8.12 12.61 -4.68
C ASN A 160 -8.69 13.62 -5.67
N GLN A 161 -8.48 13.38 -6.97
CA GLN A 161 -9.03 14.20 -8.04
C GLN A 161 -10.56 14.16 -8.02
N ILE A 162 -11.17 12.97 -7.97
CA ILE A 162 -12.65 12.83 -7.90
C ILE A 162 -13.23 13.60 -6.71
N VAL A 163 -12.62 13.47 -5.54
CA VAL A 163 -13.09 14.15 -4.32
C VAL A 163 -12.94 15.67 -4.43
N SER A 164 -11.84 16.15 -5.00
CA SER A 164 -11.56 17.59 -5.10
C SER A 164 -12.34 18.28 -6.22
N THR A 165 -12.46 17.66 -7.39
CA THR A 165 -13.15 18.24 -8.55
C THR A 165 -14.65 17.92 -8.57
N LYS A 166 -15.08 16.92 -7.79
CA LYS A 166 -16.45 16.38 -7.80
C LYS A 166 -16.86 15.88 -9.20
N SER A 167 -15.90 15.38 -9.96
CA SER A 167 -16.09 14.87 -11.32
C SER A 167 -15.18 13.68 -11.61
N TYR A 168 -15.60 12.80 -12.53
CA TYR A 168 -14.74 11.71 -12.99
C TYR A 168 -13.65 12.24 -13.94
N PRO A 169 -12.36 12.00 -13.66
CA PRO A 169 -11.27 12.72 -14.34
C PRO A 169 -10.84 12.15 -15.70
N ALA A 170 -11.13 10.88 -15.99
CA ALA A 170 -10.68 10.23 -17.22
C ALA A 170 -11.68 9.18 -17.74
N ALA A 171 -12.06 9.30 -19.01
CA ALA A 171 -12.93 8.34 -19.71
C ALA A 171 -12.29 6.93 -19.85
N GLU A 172 -10.98 6.81 -19.62
CA GLU A 172 -10.28 5.53 -19.62
C GLU A 172 -10.67 4.66 -18.42
N TYR A 173 -11.06 5.25 -17.28
CA TYR A 173 -11.42 4.50 -16.07
C TYR A 173 -12.92 4.54 -15.77
N PHE A 174 -13.60 5.55 -16.29
CA PHE A 174 -14.98 5.89 -15.96
C PHE A 174 -15.81 6.09 -17.23
N PRO A 175 -17.14 5.90 -17.19
CA PRO A 175 -18.00 6.26 -18.30
C PRO A 175 -17.88 7.76 -18.66
N THR A 176 -17.95 8.07 -19.97
CA THR A 176 -17.54 9.35 -20.57
C THR A 176 -18.21 10.59 -19.99
N VAL A 177 -19.43 10.51 -19.45
CA VAL A 177 -20.10 11.64 -18.80
C VAL A 177 -21.02 11.14 -17.70
N GLN A 178 -20.63 11.38 -16.45
CA GLN A 178 -21.54 11.43 -15.30
C GLN A 178 -21.05 12.52 -14.36
N GLU A 179 -21.90 13.51 -14.08
CA GLU A 179 -21.74 14.32 -12.87
C GLU A 179 -21.83 13.36 -11.68
N LEU A 180 -20.92 13.50 -10.70
CA LEU A 180 -20.99 12.67 -9.51
C LEU A 180 -22.25 13.02 -8.72
N SER A 181 -23.05 12.01 -8.40
CA SER A 181 -24.09 12.18 -7.39
C SER A 181 -23.46 12.40 -6.01
N ALA A 182 -24.25 12.94 -5.07
CA ALA A 182 -23.80 13.06 -3.68
C ALA A 182 -23.48 11.68 -3.06
N GLY A 183 -24.19 10.63 -3.49
CA GLY A 183 -23.94 9.25 -3.08
C GLY A 183 -22.59 8.74 -3.60
N ASP A 184 -22.27 9.00 -4.88
CA ASP A 184 -20.98 8.61 -5.46
C ASP A 184 -19.82 9.29 -4.73
N LEU A 185 -19.92 10.59 -4.49
CA LEU A 185 -18.88 11.35 -3.79
C LEU A 185 -18.63 10.79 -2.38
N ARG A 186 -19.69 10.37 -1.70
CA ARG A 186 -19.58 9.70 -0.40
C ARG A 186 -18.82 8.38 -0.50
N VAL A 187 -19.12 7.56 -1.52
CA VAL A 187 -18.39 6.29 -1.73
C VAL A 187 -16.90 6.55 -1.96
N TRP A 188 -16.53 7.55 -2.77
CA TRP A 188 -15.12 7.88 -3.03
C TRP A 188 -14.39 8.42 -1.80
N LEU A 189 -15.05 9.23 -0.98
CA LEU A 189 -14.51 9.65 0.33
C LEU A 189 -14.27 8.45 1.25
N GLU A 190 -15.21 7.50 1.30
CA GLU A 190 -15.06 6.30 2.11
C GLU A 190 -13.95 5.38 1.57
N ALA A 191 -13.81 5.26 0.25
CA ALA A 191 -12.71 4.55 -0.41
C ALA A 191 -11.34 5.17 -0.10
N LEU A 192 -11.25 6.49 -0.10
CA LEU A 192 -10.04 7.22 0.30
C LEU A 192 -9.73 6.99 1.79
N CYS A 193 -10.71 7.12 2.68
CA CYS A 193 -10.53 6.80 4.10
C CYS A 193 -10.10 5.34 4.33
N ALA A 194 -10.64 4.40 3.56
CA ALA A 194 -10.26 2.99 3.63
C ALA A 194 -8.80 2.76 3.20
N SER A 195 -8.27 3.50 2.23
CA SER A 195 -6.88 3.36 1.78
C SER A 195 -5.85 3.69 2.88
N HIS A 196 -6.22 4.53 3.86
CA HIS A 196 -5.36 4.93 4.98
C HIS A 196 -5.34 3.92 6.13
N SER A 197 -6.30 3.00 6.22
CA SER A 197 -6.49 2.21 7.45
C SER A 197 -6.94 0.77 7.25
N PHE A 198 -7.70 0.48 6.20
CA PHE A 198 -8.42 -0.77 6.02
C PHE A 198 -7.91 -1.57 4.83
N THR A 199 -7.82 -0.95 3.65
CA THR A 199 -7.29 -1.60 2.45
C THR A 199 -5.78 -1.65 2.53
N LYS A 200 -5.23 -2.85 2.67
CA LYS A 200 -3.81 -3.10 2.93
C LYS A 200 -3.19 -3.98 1.86
N LEU A 201 -1.90 -3.76 1.61
CA LEU A 201 -1.05 -4.61 0.78
C LEU A 201 -0.03 -5.34 1.64
N ALA A 202 0.24 -6.59 1.31
CA ALA A 202 1.33 -7.33 1.92
C ALA A 202 2.67 -6.73 1.49
N ALA A 203 3.55 -6.48 2.45
CA ALA A 203 4.90 -6.00 2.20
C ALA A 203 5.91 -6.85 2.98
N GLU A 204 6.97 -7.26 2.31
CA GLU A 204 8.16 -7.83 2.93
C GLU A 204 9.30 -6.80 2.88
N PHE A 205 9.99 -6.65 4.00
CA PHE A 205 11.10 -5.73 4.17
C PHE A 205 12.38 -6.49 4.49
N TYR A 206 13.39 -6.26 3.67
CA TYR A 206 14.76 -6.53 4.05
C TYR A 206 15.29 -5.37 4.89
N VAL A 207 16.10 -5.70 5.89
CA VAL A 207 16.82 -4.74 6.75
C VAL A 207 18.25 -5.23 6.94
N GLY A 208 19.21 -4.31 6.95
CA GLY A 208 20.63 -4.63 7.13
C GLY A 208 21.27 -5.46 6.03
N ILE A 209 20.74 -5.41 4.79
CA ILE A 209 21.42 -5.95 3.61
C ILE A 209 22.26 -4.86 2.95
N SER A 210 23.36 -5.24 2.28
CA SER A 210 24.20 -4.29 1.56
C SER A 210 23.53 -3.81 0.26
N PRO A 211 23.94 -2.65 -0.30
CA PRO A 211 23.49 -2.21 -1.62
C PRO A 211 23.74 -3.24 -2.73
N GLU A 212 24.82 -4.01 -2.64
CA GLU A 212 25.14 -5.09 -3.57
C GLU A 212 24.15 -6.25 -3.42
N GLU A 213 23.85 -6.69 -2.19
CA GLU A 213 22.82 -7.72 -1.92
C GLU A 213 21.44 -7.26 -2.43
N GLU A 214 21.06 -6.00 -2.23
CA GLU A 214 19.81 -5.41 -2.76
C GLU A 214 19.74 -5.52 -4.29
N ARG A 215 20.86 -5.25 -4.98
CA ARG A 215 20.96 -5.34 -6.44
C ARG A 215 20.89 -6.78 -6.94
N GLU A 216 21.57 -7.72 -6.29
CA GLU A 216 21.52 -9.14 -6.65
C GLU A 216 20.11 -9.71 -6.49
N ILE A 217 19.40 -9.34 -5.42
CA ILE A 217 17.99 -9.73 -5.23
C ILE A 217 17.13 -9.15 -6.36
N PHE A 218 17.31 -7.87 -6.72
CA PHE A 218 16.57 -7.25 -7.82
C PHE A 218 16.80 -8.00 -9.14
N LEU A 219 18.05 -8.28 -9.49
CA LEU A 219 18.41 -8.99 -10.71
C LEU A 219 17.82 -10.41 -10.74
N GLY A 220 17.91 -11.14 -9.62
CA GLY A 220 17.34 -12.48 -9.52
C GLY A 220 15.81 -12.52 -9.67
N LEU A 221 15.11 -11.43 -9.33
CA LEU A 221 13.66 -11.31 -9.53
C LEU A 221 13.27 -10.92 -10.97
N ALA A 222 14.17 -10.32 -11.73
CA ALA A 222 13.93 -9.95 -13.12
C ALA A 222 14.13 -11.13 -14.09
N GLU A 223 14.90 -12.13 -13.69
CA GLU A 223 15.23 -13.32 -14.50
C GLU A 223 14.19 -14.45 -14.42
N GLY A 224 13.23 -14.38 -13.49
CA GLY A 224 12.18 -15.39 -13.26
C GLY A 224 10.79 -14.97 -13.70
#